data_AF-A0A1A8BI95-F1
#
_entry.id   AF-A0A1A8BI95-F1
#
_cell.length_a   1.000
_cell.length_b   1.000
_cell.length_c   1.000
_cell.angle_alpha   90.00
_cell.angle_beta   90.00
_cell.angle_gamma   90.00
#
_symmetry.space_group_name_H-M   'P 1'
#
loop_
_entity.id
_entity.type
_entity.pdbx_description
1 polymer ?
#
loop_
_entity_poly.entity_id
_entity_poly.type
_entity_poly.pdbx_seq_one_letter_code
_entity_poly.pdbx_strand_id
1 'polypeptide(L)'
;QQVALPLASTIRSATCDIDLNRGAMRLTALLSMAAKVVVPKDYRFGTNRPWTEAAKRRNPPGKKRRKVFVEPLGPEDWTILKGDVVEILAGKDKGKQGKVTQVFRHRNWVILSGLNTHYKYIGKTQDYRGTYVTSEAPLLLRDVALVDPADRKPTQTEWKYTEEGERVRVSVRTGRIVPKPVVERRDGIVPQQWIDGPKDTSPEDTLEKTYVPSLKTLEEEVMEKLGIREDRRHRRSYWY
;
A
#
# COMPACT_ATOMS: atom_id res chain seq x y z
N GLN A 1 -26.79 -23.86 63.38
CA GLN A 1 -26.45 -24.46 62.08
C GLN A 1 -27.02 -23.51 61.03
N GLN A 2 -26.18 -22.62 60.45
CA GLN A 2 -25.73 -22.69 59.04
C GLN A 2 -26.91 -22.95 58.08
N VAL A 3 -27.21 -22.10 57.10
CA VAL A 3 -26.42 -21.88 55.88
C VAL A 3 -26.65 -20.47 55.31
N ALA A 4 -25.56 -19.79 54.94
CA ALA A 4 -25.54 -18.55 54.18
C ALA A 4 -25.65 -18.83 52.67
N LEU A 5 -26.44 -18.03 51.94
CA LEU A 5 -26.47 -18.01 50.47
C LEU A 5 -25.54 -16.92 49.94
N PRO A 6 -24.59 -17.20 49.02
CA PRO A 6 -23.75 -16.18 48.43
C PRO A 6 -24.37 -15.56 47.17
N LEU A 7 -24.03 -14.28 46.98
CA LEU A 7 -24.36 -13.41 45.87
C LEU A 7 -23.96 -14.00 44.50
N ALA A 8 -24.88 -13.86 43.53
CA ALA A 8 -24.63 -14.19 42.13
C ALA A 8 -23.51 -13.31 41.54
N SER A 9 -22.37 -13.93 41.22
CA SER A 9 -21.25 -13.32 40.52
C SER A 9 -21.60 -13.07 39.06
N THR A 10 -21.54 -11.81 38.65
CA THR A 10 -21.57 -11.38 37.25
C THR A 10 -20.40 -12.00 36.49
N ILE A 11 -20.67 -12.79 35.45
CA ILE A 11 -19.67 -13.30 34.52
C ILE A 11 -19.12 -12.10 33.74
N ARG A 12 -18.00 -11.53 34.20
CA ARG A 12 -17.15 -10.69 33.36
C ARG A 12 -16.36 -11.62 32.45
N SER A 13 -16.54 -11.44 31.15
CA SER A 13 -15.72 -12.05 30.12
C SER A 13 -14.24 -11.81 30.44
N ALA A 14 -13.51 -12.88 30.75
CA ALA A 14 -12.08 -12.85 30.92
C ALA A 14 -11.43 -12.51 29.58
N THR A 15 -11.00 -11.25 29.41
CA THR A 15 -9.94 -10.93 28.47
C THR A 15 -8.67 -11.53 29.04
N CYS A 16 -8.07 -12.51 28.35
CA CYS A 16 -6.77 -13.05 28.72
C CYS A 16 -5.73 -11.93 28.67
N ASP A 17 -5.40 -11.37 29.83
CA ASP A 17 -4.27 -10.47 30.01
C ASP A 17 -2.99 -11.31 30.04
N ILE A 18 -2.32 -11.35 28.88
CA ILE A 18 -0.93 -11.81 28.79
C ILE A 18 -0.06 -10.67 29.30
N ASP A 19 0.39 -10.78 30.55
CA ASP A 19 1.37 -9.88 31.15
C ASP A 19 2.76 -10.12 30.53
N LEU A 20 3.17 -9.23 29.63
CA LEU A 20 4.55 -9.13 29.13
C LEU A 20 5.09 -7.71 29.39
N ASN A 21 5.69 -7.55 30.56
CA ASN A 21 6.40 -6.34 30.96
C ASN A 21 7.74 -6.21 30.18
N ARG A 22 7.71 -5.42 29.09
CA ARG A 22 8.76 -4.50 28.56
C ARG A 22 8.38 -4.11 27.14
N GLY A 23 7.84 -2.91 26.95
CA GLY A 23 7.70 -2.28 25.62
C GLY A 23 6.82 -3.00 24.57
N ALA A 24 6.06 -4.03 24.96
CA ALA A 24 5.25 -4.80 24.04
C ALA A 24 3.92 -4.09 23.75
N MET A 25 3.63 -3.83 22.46
CA MET A 25 2.33 -3.32 22.06
C MET A 25 1.24 -4.34 22.39
N ARG A 26 0.12 -3.85 22.96
CA ARG A 26 -1.06 -4.69 23.26
C ARG A 26 -1.44 -5.52 22.04
N LEU A 27 -1.82 -6.78 22.23
CA LEU A 27 -2.20 -7.69 21.14
C LEU A 27 -3.36 -7.12 20.28
N THR A 28 -4.25 -6.34 20.89
CA THR A 28 -5.28 -5.55 20.20
C THR A 28 -4.70 -4.48 19.27
N ALA A 29 -3.60 -3.83 19.64
CA ALA A 29 -2.89 -2.89 18.79
C ALA A 29 -2.22 -3.62 17.61
N LEU A 30 -1.58 -4.77 17.85
CA LEU A 30 -0.98 -5.60 16.80
C LEU A 30 -2.03 -6.11 15.79
N LEU A 31 -3.16 -6.63 16.27
CA LEU A 31 -4.28 -7.04 15.41
C LEU A 31 -4.86 -5.85 14.63
N SER A 32 -4.96 -4.67 15.26
CA SER A 32 -5.44 -3.46 14.59
C SER A 32 -4.48 -2.95 13.50
N MET A 33 -3.18 -3.27 13.60
CA MET A 33 -2.18 -2.97 12.57
C MET A 33 -2.24 -3.97 11.41
N ALA A 34 -2.61 -5.22 11.67
CA ALA A 34 -2.78 -6.26 10.65
C ALA A 34 -4.15 -6.21 9.93
N ALA A 35 -5.14 -5.51 10.49
CA ALA A 35 -6.47 -5.40 9.91
C ALA A 35 -6.46 -4.64 8.56
N LYS A 36 -7.09 -5.23 7.54
CA LYS A 36 -7.32 -4.54 6.26
C LYS A 36 -8.12 -3.26 6.49
N VAL A 37 -7.59 -2.15 5.98
CA VAL A 37 -8.16 -0.83 6.17
C VAL A 37 -9.36 -0.68 5.24
N VAL A 38 -10.58 -0.75 5.80
CA VAL A 38 -11.81 -0.51 5.06
C VAL A 38 -12.20 0.96 5.21
N VAL A 39 -12.32 1.68 4.09
CA VAL A 39 -12.77 3.07 4.07
C VAL A 39 -14.22 3.16 3.58
N PRO A 40 -15.03 4.10 4.11
CA PRO A 40 -16.37 4.35 3.58
C PRO A 40 -16.35 4.76 2.10
N LYS A 41 -17.44 4.51 1.37
CA LYS A 41 -17.57 4.87 -0.05
C LYS A 41 -17.34 6.37 -0.32
N ASP A 42 -17.80 7.23 0.59
CA ASP A 42 -17.68 8.69 0.49
C ASP A 42 -16.42 9.24 1.16
N TYR A 43 -15.40 8.40 1.37
CA TYR A 43 -14.15 8.81 1.99
C TYR A 43 -13.42 9.87 1.18
N ARG A 44 -13.11 11.01 1.80
CA ARG A 44 -12.34 12.08 1.16
C ARG A 44 -10.84 11.81 1.28
N PHE A 45 -10.26 11.27 0.21
CA PHE A 45 -8.82 11.08 0.11
C PHE A 45 -8.04 12.41 0.20
N GLY A 46 -6.98 12.39 0.99
CA GLY A 46 -6.01 13.48 1.12
C GLY A 46 -4.61 12.99 0.79
N THR A 47 -3.61 13.77 1.20
CA THR A 47 -2.19 13.40 1.08
C THR A 47 -1.78 12.27 2.03
N ASN A 48 -2.47 12.16 3.17
CA ASN A 48 -2.19 11.14 4.18
C ASN A 48 -2.85 9.81 3.82
N ARG A 49 -2.14 8.70 4.07
CA ARG A 49 -2.67 7.34 3.91
C ARG A 49 -3.85 7.10 4.87
N PRO A 50 -4.93 6.40 4.48
CA PRO A 50 -6.16 6.33 5.28
C PRO A 50 -6.02 5.78 6.71
N TRP A 51 -5.06 4.88 6.94
CA TRP A 51 -4.83 4.28 8.27
C TRP A 51 -4.05 5.15 9.24
N THR A 52 -3.47 6.26 8.76
CA THR A 52 -2.69 7.16 9.61
C THR A 52 -3.59 7.94 10.57
N GLU A 53 -3.08 8.21 11.76
CA GLU A 53 -3.79 8.98 12.79
C GLU A 53 -4.20 10.37 12.28
N ALA A 54 -3.34 11.02 11.50
CA ALA A 54 -3.66 12.31 10.87
C ALA A 54 -4.84 12.21 9.87
N ALA A 55 -4.96 11.09 9.15
CA ALA A 55 -6.11 10.85 8.26
C ALA A 55 -7.39 10.59 9.06
N LYS A 56 -7.32 9.77 10.13
CA LYS A 56 -8.44 9.51 11.04
C LYS A 56 -8.96 10.79 11.70
N ARG A 57 -8.06 11.67 12.19
CA ARG A 57 -8.43 12.98 12.75
C ARG A 57 -9.10 13.89 11.73
N ARG A 58 -8.66 13.88 10.48
CA ARG A 58 -9.24 14.69 9.40
C ARG A 58 -10.61 14.16 8.95
N ASN A 59 -10.76 12.85 8.94
CA ASN A 59 -11.93 12.10 8.48
C ASN A 59 -12.45 11.19 9.61
N PRO A 60 -12.99 11.75 10.71
CA PRO A 60 -13.56 10.95 11.77
C PRO A 60 -14.81 10.20 11.28
N PRO A 61 -15.11 9.01 11.82
CA PRO A 61 -16.33 8.27 11.51
C PRO A 61 -17.58 9.16 11.65
N GLY A 62 -18.55 9.00 10.75
CA GLY A 62 -19.80 9.77 10.75
C GLY A 62 -19.74 11.17 10.12
N LYS A 63 -18.55 11.72 9.84
CA LYS A 63 -18.41 13.03 9.19
C LYS A 63 -18.77 12.96 7.71
N LYS A 64 -19.96 13.42 7.34
CA LYS A 64 -20.39 13.56 5.95
C LYS A 64 -19.83 14.83 5.33
N ARG A 65 -19.35 14.74 4.09
CA ARG A 65 -18.85 15.88 3.30
C ARG A 65 -19.43 15.78 1.89
N ARG A 66 -19.49 16.92 1.18
CA ARG A 66 -19.78 16.91 -0.25
C ARG A 66 -18.72 16.11 -1.00
N LYS A 67 -19.15 15.26 -1.92
CA LYS A 67 -18.28 14.45 -2.77
C LYS A 67 -17.45 15.36 -3.67
N VAL A 68 -16.16 15.08 -3.80
CA VAL A 68 -15.30 15.72 -4.79
C VAL A 68 -15.42 14.91 -6.07
N PHE A 69 -15.93 15.53 -7.13
CA PHE A 69 -15.96 14.92 -8.45
C PHE A 69 -14.56 14.96 -9.05
N VAL A 70 -14.12 13.82 -9.58
CA VAL A 70 -12.81 13.62 -10.18
C VAL A 70 -13.06 12.98 -11.53
N GLU A 71 -12.31 13.41 -12.54
CA GLU A 71 -12.36 12.83 -13.88
C GLU A 71 -12.05 11.33 -13.79
N PRO A 72 -12.92 10.46 -14.32
CA PRO A 72 -12.67 9.03 -14.31
C PRO A 72 -11.51 8.72 -15.26
N LEU A 73 -10.40 8.25 -14.70
CA LEU A 73 -9.25 7.78 -15.47
C LEU A 73 -9.05 6.29 -15.21
N GLY A 74 -8.98 5.52 -16.29
CA GLY A 74 -8.69 4.10 -16.23
C GLY A 74 -7.29 3.83 -15.66
N PRO A 75 -7.06 2.67 -15.03
CA PRO A 75 -5.72 2.30 -14.59
C PRO A 75 -4.69 2.27 -15.72
N GLU A 76 -5.16 1.97 -16.92
CA GLU A 76 -4.39 1.82 -18.15
C GLU A 76 -4.03 3.16 -18.80
N ASP A 77 -4.94 4.12 -18.78
CA ASP A 77 -4.74 5.43 -19.44
C ASP A 77 -3.80 6.35 -18.64
N TRP A 78 -3.46 5.96 -17.43
CA TRP A 78 -2.68 6.78 -16.51
C TRP A 78 -1.21 6.89 -16.94
N THR A 79 -0.82 8.07 -17.41
CA THR A 79 0.48 8.29 -18.05
C THR A 79 1.64 8.53 -17.09
N ILE A 80 1.44 9.25 -15.97
CA ILE A 80 2.54 9.75 -15.11
C ILE A 80 2.83 8.82 -13.92
N LEU A 81 4.04 8.32 -13.79
CA LEU A 81 4.44 7.39 -12.73
C LEU A 81 5.32 8.07 -11.68
N LYS A 82 5.43 7.45 -10.51
CA LYS A 82 6.40 7.87 -9.48
C LYS A 82 7.80 7.80 -10.08
N GLY A 83 8.59 8.83 -9.89
CA GLY A 83 9.97 8.90 -10.39
C GLY A 83 10.14 9.53 -11.77
N ASP A 84 9.06 9.79 -12.51
CA ASP A 84 9.14 10.53 -13.78
C ASP A 84 9.55 11.99 -13.55
N VAL A 85 10.17 12.58 -14.56
CA VAL A 85 10.45 14.02 -14.62
C VAL A 85 9.34 14.69 -15.42
N VAL A 86 8.76 15.73 -14.82
CA VAL A 86 7.59 16.41 -15.36
C VAL A 86 7.75 17.92 -15.22
N GLU A 87 7.06 18.66 -16.08
CA GLU A 87 7.03 20.12 -16.10
C GLU A 87 5.64 20.63 -15.70
N ILE A 88 5.62 21.71 -14.91
CA ILE A 88 4.38 22.35 -14.47
C ILE A 88 3.87 23.30 -15.56
N LEU A 89 2.65 23.06 -16.04
CA LEU A 89 1.99 23.90 -17.05
C LEU A 89 1.26 25.11 -16.46
N ALA A 90 0.74 24.98 -15.23
CA ALA A 90 -0.05 26.00 -14.57
C ALA A 90 0.25 26.10 -13.07
N GLY A 91 0.13 27.31 -12.52
CA GLY A 91 0.34 27.60 -11.10
C GLY A 91 1.58 28.45 -10.82
N LYS A 92 1.97 28.52 -9.54
CA LYS A 92 3.06 29.39 -9.05
C LYS A 92 4.41 29.08 -9.68
N ASP A 93 4.70 27.81 -9.90
CA ASP A 93 5.99 27.31 -10.37
C ASP A 93 5.94 26.87 -11.85
N LYS A 94 5.14 27.56 -12.67
CA LYS A 94 4.99 27.26 -14.11
C LYS A 94 6.34 27.27 -14.84
N GLY A 95 6.55 26.27 -15.71
CA GLY A 95 7.75 26.08 -16.52
C GLY A 95 8.92 25.43 -15.77
N LYS A 96 8.80 25.19 -14.46
CA LYS A 96 9.81 24.44 -13.71
C LYS A 96 9.60 22.94 -13.88
N GLN A 97 10.71 22.23 -13.96
CA GLN A 97 10.76 20.77 -14.05
C GLN A 97 11.07 20.16 -12.70
N GLY A 98 10.42 19.06 -12.36
CA GLY A 98 10.61 18.35 -11.10
C GLY A 98 10.32 16.87 -11.21
N LYS A 99 10.87 16.10 -10.27
CA LYS A 99 10.65 14.66 -10.17
C LYS A 99 9.37 14.36 -9.39
N VAL A 100 8.60 13.38 -9.85
CA VAL A 100 7.38 12.94 -9.17
C VAL A 100 7.71 12.11 -7.94
N THR A 101 7.36 12.60 -6.76
CA THR A 101 7.59 11.92 -5.47
C THR A 101 6.46 10.94 -5.16
N GLN A 102 5.21 11.36 -5.35
CA GLN A 102 4.04 10.56 -5.00
C GLN A 102 2.88 10.81 -5.96
N VAL A 103 2.10 9.75 -6.21
CA VAL A 103 0.92 9.78 -7.08
C VAL A 103 -0.30 9.30 -6.30
N PHE A 104 -1.43 9.99 -6.47
CA PHE A 104 -2.71 9.67 -5.85
C PHE A 104 -3.80 9.51 -6.93
N ARG A 105 -4.08 8.26 -7.29
CA ARG A 105 -5.04 7.92 -8.35
C ARG A 105 -6.48 8.29 -8.01
N HIS A 106 -6.89 8.23 -6.74
CA HIS A 106 -8.27 8.55 -6.35
C HIS A 106 -8.69 10.01 -6.58
N ARG A 107 -7.73 10.93 -6.73
CA ARG A 107 -7.97 12.37 -6.92
C ARG A 107 -7.23 12.96 -8.11
N ASN A 108 -6.61 12.12 -8.93
CA ASN A 108 -5.74 12.51 -10.03
C ASN A 108 -4.67 13.53 -9.60
N TRP A 109 -4.07 13.29 -8.41
CA TRP A 109 -3.07 14.18 -7.85
C TRP A 109 -1.66 13.63 -7.98
N VAL A 110 -0.71 14.55 -8.16
CA VAL A 110 0.72 14.28 -8.25
C VAL A 110 1.45 15.26 -7.33
N ILE A 111 2.44 14.78 -6.60
CA ILE A 111 3.33 15.62 -5.78
C ILE A 111 4.73 15.60 -6.42
N LEU A 112 5.28 16.79 -6.59
CA LEU A 112 6.61 17.01 -7.19
C LEU A 112 7.60 17.43 -6.11
N SER A 113 8.83 16.92 -6.22
CA SER A 113 9.92 17.23 -5.29
C SER A 113 10.28 18.72 -5.32
N GLY A 114 10.13 19.41 -4.19
CA GLY A 114 10.54 20.81 -3.99
C GLY A 114 9.74 21.88 -4.75
N LEU A 115 8.72 21.50 -5.52
CA LEU A 115 7.89 22.42 -6.32
C LEU A 115 6.48 22.55 -5.75
N ASN A 116 5.81 23.65 -6.09
CA ASN A 116 4.47 23.99 -5.58
C ASN A 116 4.40 23.89 -4.05
N THR A 117 5.38 24.49 -3.39
CA THR A 117 5.55 24.40 -1.94
C THR A 117 4.84 25.54 -1.21
N HIS A 118 4.34 25.21 -0.03
CA HIS A 118 3.88 26.16 0.98
C HIS A 118 4.66 25.93 2.27
N TYR A 119 4.75 26.94 3.11
CA TYR A 119 5.46 26.82 4.37
C TYR A 119 4.52 26.40 5.50
N LYS A 120 5.02 25.56 6.40
CA LYS A 120 4.30 25.16 7.63
C LYS A 120 5.28 25.03 8.79
N TYR A 121 4.76 25.23 10.00
CA TYR A 121 5.51 24.94 11.23
C TYR A 121 5.33 23.48 11.63
N ILE A 122 6.43 22.79 11.96
CA ILE A 122 6.45 21.40 12.43
C ILE A 122 6.97 21.36 13.87
N GLY A 123 6.42 20.45 14.68
CA GLY A 123 6.91 20.25 16.06
C GLY A 123 6.52 21.37 17.03
N LYS A 124 5.44 22.12 16.74
CA LYS A 124 4.95 23.17 17.64
C LYS A 124 4.48 22.57 18.97
N THR A 125 5.03 23.06 20.08
CA THR A 125 4.57 22.81 21.45
C THR A 125 4.10 24.12 22.09
N GLN A 126 3.71 24.09 23.36
CA GLN A 126 3.31 25.31 24.08
C GLN A 126 4.47 26.31 24.21
N ASP A 127 5.68 25.80 24.50
CA ASP A 127 6.87 26.64 24.71
C ASP A 127 7.66 26.89 23.41
N TYR A 128 7.59 25.97 22.45
CA TYR A 128 8.32 26.08 21.17
C TYR A 128 7.39 26.35 19.99
N ARG A 129 7.66 27.45 19.27
CA ARG A 129 6.86 27.88 18.11
C ARG A 129 6.88 26.88 16.93
N GLY A 130 7.84 25.96 16.90
CA GLY A 130 8.02 24.97 15.84
C GLY A 130 9.06 25.40 14.80
N THR A 131 9.58 24.44 14.04
CA THR A 131 10.52 24.68 12.94
C THR A 131 9.77 25.04 11.67
N TYR A 132 10.22 26.07 10.97
CA TYR A 132 9.67 26.47 9.68
C TYR A 132 10.16 25.54 8.57
N VAL A 133 9.25 24.82 7.91
CA VAL A 133 9.58 23.80 6.91
C VAL A 133 8.72 23.98 5.66
N THR A 134 9.33 23.80 4.49
CA THR A 134 8.64 23.75 3.19
C THR A 134 7.90 22.42 3.04
N SER A 135 6.62 22.48 2.66
CA SER A 135 5.79 21.32 2.39
C SER A 135 5.25 21.40 0.96
N GLU A 136 5.46 20.34 0.21
CA GLU A 136 4.93 20.21 -1.15
C GLU A 136 3.40 20.10 -1.12
N ALA A 137 2.73 20.73 -2.09
CA ALA A 137 1.30 20.60 -2.31
C ALA A 137 1.00 19.80 -3.58
N PRO A 138 -0.08 19.00 -3.59
CA PRO A 138 -0.46 18.22 -4.75
C PRO A 138 -0.93 19.12 -5.90
N LEU A 139 -0.56 18.71 -7.12
CA LEU A 139 -1.03 19.25 -8.39
C LEU A 139 -1.98 18.26 -9.05
N LEU A 140 -2.88 18.74 -9.91
CA LEU A 140 -3.72 17.89 -10.74
C LEU A 140 -2.92 17.36 -11.92
N LEU A 141 -3.28 16.18 -12.42
CA LEU A 141 -2.62 15.55 -13.57
C LEU A 141 -2.61 16.45 -14.81
N ARG A 142 -3.69 17.21 -15.05
CA ARG A 142 -3.81 18.12 -16.21
C ARG A 142 -2.85 19.32 -16.18
N ASP A 143 -2.38 19.70 -15.01
CA ASP A 143 -1.51 20.88 -14.82
C ASP A 143 -0.03 20.53 -14.98
N VAL A 144 0.27 19.30 -15.39
CA VAL A 144 1.60 18.71 -15.45
C VAL A 144 1.78 17.95 -16.76
N ALA A 145 2.92 18.13 -17.43
CA ALA A 145 3.29 17.39 -18.64
C ALA A 145 4.55 16.54 -18.41
N LEU A 146 4.65 15.38 -19.06
CA LEU A 146 5.89 14.62 -19.08
C LEU A 146 6.97 15.37 -19.85
N VAL A 147 8.21 15.27 -19.37
CA VAL A 147 9.36 15.82 -20.07
C VAL A 147 9.98 14.72 -20.92
N ASP A 148 10.19 15.01 -22.20
CA ASP A 148 10.87 14.10 -23.10
C ASP A 148 12.37 14.00 -22.72
N PRO A 149 12.92 12.81 -22.47
CA PRO A 149 14.34 12.66 -22.14
C PRO A 149 15.27 13.13 -23.25
N ALA A 150 14.81 13.17 -24.51
CA ALA A 150 15.60 13.59 -25.65
C ALA A 150 15.87 15.10 -25.69
N ASP A 151 14.80 15.89 -25.58
CA ASP A 151 14.87 17.34 -25.82
C ASP A 151 14.65 18.17 -24.55
N ARG A 152 14.32 17.51 -23.43
CA ARG A 152 13.98 18.14 -22.14
C ARG A 152 12.86 19.19 -22.22
N LYS A 153 11.95 19.02 -23.18
CA LYS A 153 10.76 19.87 -23.36
C LYS A 153 9.50 19.10 -22.97
N PRO A 154 8.44 19.80 -22.56
CA PRO A 154 7.18 19.16 -22.18
C PRO A 154 6.53 18.53 -23.41
N THR A 155 6.01 17.32 -23.28
CA THR A 155 5.34 16.58 -24.35
C THR A 155 4.07 15.90 -23.88
N GLN A 156 3.14 15.74 -24.82
CA GLN A 156 2.05 14.79 -24.67
C GLN A 156 2.56 13.39 -25.00
N THR A 157 1.97 12.39 -24.37
CA THR A 157 2.42 11.00 -24.45
C THR A 157 1.22 10.09 -24.68
N GLU A 158 1.38 9.15 -25.60
CA GLU A 158 0.39 8.14 -25.93
C GLU A 158 0.89 6.75 -25.55
N TRP A 159 -0.03 5.85 -25.26
CA TRP A 159 0.29 4.44 -25.06
C TRP A 159 0.31 3.71 -26.40
N LYS A 160 1.41 3.01 -26.69
CA LYS A 160 1.58 2.17 -27.88
C LYS A 160 2.16 0.81 -27.48
N TYR A 161 2.06 -0.17 -28.36
CA TYR A 161 2.66 -1.49 -28.18
C TYR A 161 3.91 -1.60 -29.05
N THR A 162 4.97 -2.21 -28.52
CA THR A 162 6.14 -2.61 -29.30
C THR A 162 5.85 -3.89 -30.08
N GLU A 163 6.74 -4.24 -31.02
CA GLU A 163 6.65 -5.50 -31.79
C GLU A 163 6.72 -6.74 -30.89
N GLU A 164 7.39 -6.63 -29.73
CA GLU A 164 7.47 -7.67 -28.70
C GLU A 164 6.20 -7.79 -27.84
N GLY A 165 5.21 -6.91 -28.05
CA GLY A 165 3.96 -6.86 -27.30
C GLY A 165 4.02 -6.08 -25.99
N GLU A 166 5.14 -5.41 -25.69
CA GLU A 166 5.26 -4.59 -24.48
C GLU A 166 4.52 -3.26 -24.65
N ARG A 167 3.73 -2.89 -23.64
CA ARG A 167 3.02 -1.61 -23.61
C ARG A 167 3.96 -0.49 -23.14
N VAL A 168 4.29 0.42 -24.05
CA VAL A 168 5.21 1.52 -23.82
C VAL A 168 4.55 2.88 -24.01
N ARG A 169 5.14 3.89 -23.37
CA ARG A 169 4.74 5.29 -23.51
C ARG A 169 5.55 5.93 -24.63
N VAL A 170 4.91 6.61 -25.57
CA VAL A 170 5.58 7.25 -26.72
C VAL A 170 5.27 8.74 -26.73
N SER A 171 6.32 9.55 -26.83
CA SER A 171 6.23 11.01 -26.96
C SER A 171 5.64 11.37 -28.32
N VAL A 172 4.55 12.15 -28.34
CA VAL A 172 3.89 12.58 -29.59
C VAL A 172 4.80 13.50 -30.40
N ARG A 173 5.63 14.30 -29.73
CA ARG A 173 6.46 15.33 -30.38
C ARG A 173 7.69 14.75 -31.09
N THR A 174 8.37 13.77 -30.49
CA THR A 174 9.61 13.19 -31.03
C THR A 174 9.45 11.76 -31.54
N GLY A 175 8.30 11.12 -31.25
CA GLY A 175 8.09 9.70 -31.53
C GLY A 175 8.91 8.75 -30.66
N ARG A 176 9.68 9.25 -29.68
CA ARG A 176 10.57 8.43 -28.84
C ARG A 176 9.82 7.76 -27.69
N ILE A 177 10.32 6.59 -27.32
CA ILE A 177 9.80 5.82 -26.18
C ILE A 177 10.27 6.48 -24.88
N VAL A 178 9.33 6.75 -23.97
CA VAL A 178 9.58 7.22 -22.60
C VAL A 178 9.57 6.01 -21.67
N PRO A 179 10.74 5.52 -21.23
CA PRO A 179 10.81 4.32 -20.40
C PRO A 179 10.13 4.52 -19.05
N LYS A 180 9.73 3.42 -18.42
CA LYS A 180 9.23 3.44 -17.04
C LYS A 180 10.39 3.74 -16.08
N PRO A 181 10.24 4.70 -15.14
CA PRO A 181 11.30 5.02 -14.20
C PRO A 181 11.51 3.85 -13.24
N VAL A 182 12.77 3.62 -12.88
CA VAL A 182 13.12 2.67 -11.82
C VAL A 182 12.68 3.28 -10.49
N VAL A 183 11.76 2.61 -9.80
CA VAL A 183 11.25 3.04 -8.50
C VAL A 183 11.62 2.01 -7.46
N GLU A 184 12.09 2.49 -6.31
CA GLU A 184 12.28 1.66 -5.13
C GLU A 184 10.97 0.95 -4.74
N ARG A 185 11.09 -0.32 -4.37
CA ARG A 185 9.96 -1.12 -3.88
C ARG A 185 9.36 -0.47 -2.64
N ARG A 186 8.05 -0.66 -2.45
CA ARG A 186 7.37 -0.10 -1.25
C ARG A 186 7.89 -0.68 0.05
N ASP A 187 8.42 -1.89 -0.01
CA ASP A 187 8.95 -2.63 1.13
C ASP A 187 10.34 -2.12 1.56
N GLY A 188 10.99 -1.29 0.72
CA GLY A 188 12.33 -0.75 0.98
C GLY A 188 13.47 -1.74 0.74
N ILE A 189 13.16 -2.98 0.40
CA ILE A 189 14.16 -4.02 0.14
C ILE A 189 14.74 -3.83 -1.26
N VAL A 190 16.07 -3.78 -1.34
CA VAL A 190 16.85 -3.79 -2.60
C VAL A 190 17.36 -5.21 -2.81
N PRO A 191 16.81 -5.96 -3.80
CA PRO A 191 17.14 -7.39 -3.96
C PRO A 191 18.63 -7.66 -4.16
N GLN A 192 19.36 -6.77 -4.82
CA GLN A 192 20.80 -6.93 -5.07
C GLN A 192 21.65 -6.85 -3.79
N GLN A 193 21.11 -6.29 -2.71
CA GLN A 193 21.79 -6.13 -1.41
C GLN A 193 21.25 -7.09 -0.36
N TRP A 194 20.38 -8.03 -0.77
CA TRP A 194 19.78 -8.99 0.15
C TRP A 194 20.81 -10.01 0.62
N ILE A 195 20.81 -10.28 1.92
CA ILE A 195 21.63 -11.30 2.57
C ILE A 195 20.67 -12.20 3.33
N ASP A 196 20.73 -13.50 3.07
CA ASP A 196 19.83 -14.47 3.69
C ASP A 196 20.08 -14.56 5.20
N GLY A 197 19.00 -14.47 5.97
CA GLY A 197 19.00 -14.64 7.41
C GLY A 197 18.92 -16.11 7.84
N PRO A 198 18.99 -16.38 9.15
CA PRO A 198 18.94 -17.76 9.68
C PRO A 198 17.59 -18.46 9.50
N LYS A 199 16.54 -17.73 9.10
CA LYS A 199 15.18 -18.25 8.87
C LYS A 199 14.74 -18.14 7.42
N ASP A 200 15.62 -17.67 6.54
CA ASP A 200 15.33 -17.53 5.13
C ASP A 200 15.80 -18.80 4.40
N THR A 201 14.95 -19.31 3.51
CA THR A 201 15.25 -20.50 2.71
C THR A 201 16.10 -20.11 1.50
N SER A 202 17.09 -20.94 1.15
CA SER A 202 17.94 -20.67 -0.01
C SER A 202 17.15 -20.72 -1.33
N PRO A 203 17.56 -19.99 -2.37
CA PRO A 203 16.89 -20.06 -3.68
C PRO A 203 16.91 -21.46 -4.30
N GLU A 204 17.98 -22.22 -4.07
CA GLU A 204 18.16 -23.58 -4.60
C GLU A 204 17.08 -24.53 -4.04
N ASP A 205 16.89 -24.51 -2.71
CA ASP A 205 15.87 -25.34 -2.04
C ASP A 205 14.44 -24.94 -2.46
N THR A 206 14.19 -23.65 -2.71
CA THR A 206 12.83 -23.19 -3.09
C THR A 206 12.45 -23.51 -4.53
N LEU A 207 13.44 -23.59 -5.44
CA LEU A 207 13.22 -23.88 -6.86
C LEU A 207 13.26 -25.38 -7.17
N GLU A 208 13.66 -26.20 -6.21
CA GLU A 208 13.66 -27.65 -6.33
C GLU A 208 12.24 -28.17 -6.64
N LYS A 209 12.11 -28.86 -7.78
CA LYS A 209 10.84 -29.44 -8.22
C LYS A 209 10.63 -30.79 -7.54
N THR A 210 10.06 -30.75 -6.35
CA THR A 210 9.79 -31.94 -5.53
C THR A 210 8.42 -32.57 -5.80
N TYR A 211 7.48 -31.80 -6.37
CA TYR A 211 6.11 -32.27 -6.62
C TYR A 211 6.05 -33.25 -7.81
N VAL A 212 5.54 -34.45 -7.55
CA VAL A 212 5.21 -35.45 -8.57
C VAL A 212 3.69 -35.53 -8.66
N PRO A 213 3.08 -35.29 -9.83
CA PRO A 213 1.64 -35.35 -9.96
C PRO A 213 1.14 -36.78 -9.75
N SER A 214 0.22 -36.95 -8.79
CA SER A 214 -0.41 -38.23 -8.47
C SER A 214 -1.93 -38.09 -8.43
N LEU A 215 -2.64 -39.23 -8.40
CA LEU A 215 -4.10 -39.28 -8.19
C LEU A 215 -4.48 -39.43 -6.72
N LYS A 216 -3.51 -39.42 -5.81
CA LYS A 216 -3.74 -39.53 -4.37
C LYS A 216 -3.95 -38.16 -3.76
N THR A 217 -4.69 -38.12 -2.65
CA THR A 217 -4.76 -36.91 -1.82
C THR A 217 -3.47 -36.74 -1.00
N LEU A 218 -3.19 -35.52 -0.57
CA LEU A 218 -2.00 -35.25 0.26
C LEU A 218 -2.05 -36.05 1.56
N GLU A 219 -3.23 -36.19 2.14
CA GLU A 219 -3.45 -36.96 3.36
C GLU A 219 -3.12 -38.44 3.16
N GLU A 220 -3.57 -39.04 2.06
CA GLU A 220 -3.27 -40.44 1.72
C GLU A 220 -1.77 -40.66 1.51
N GLU A 221 -1.09 -39.79 0.75
CA GLU A 221 0.35 -39.89 0.52
C GLU A 221 1.16 -39.73 1.81
N VAL A 222 0.77 -38.79 2.67
CA VAL A 222 1.43 -38.59 3.97
C VAL A 222 1.19 -39.79 4.89
N MET A 223 -0.02 -40.34 4.91
CA MET A 223 -0.30 -41.57 5.68
C MET A 223 0.56 -42.74 5.18
N GLU A 224 0.64 -42.95 3.87
CA GLU A 224 1.48 -44.00 3.27
C GLU A 224 2.96 -43.78 3.59
N LYS A 225 3.47 -42.55 3.45
CA LYS A 225 4.87 -42.19 3.70
C LYS A 225 5.26 -42.34 5.17
N LEU A 226 4.35 -42.03 6.09
CA LEU A 226 4.53 -42.22 7.54
C LEU A 226 4.23 -43.66 7.99
N GLY A 227 3.73 -44.53 7.10
CA GLY A 227 3.36 -45.90 7.42
C GLY A 227 2.12 -46.02 8.33
N ILE A 228 1.29 -44.98 8.39
CA ILE A 228 0.07 -44.94 9.19
C ILE A 228 -1.00 -45.77 8.49
N ARG A 229 -1.60 -46.71 9.23
CA ARG A 229 -2.71 -47.55 8.75
C ARG A 229 -3.97 -47.22 9.55
N GLU A 230 -5.05 -46.89 8.85
CA GLU A 230 -6.37 -46.71 9.45
C GLU A 230 -7.30 -47.80 8.95
N ASP A 231 -7.57 -48.79 9.81
CA ASP A 231 -8.38 -49.95 9.46
C ASP A 231 -9.89 -49.65 9.56
N ARG A 232 -10.28 -48.55 10.23
CA ARG A 232 -11.69 -48.15 10.37
C ARG A 232 -12.20 -47.51 9.08
N ARG A 233 -13.44 -47.82 8.71
CA ARG A 233 -14.14 -47.18 7.59
C ARG A 233 -15.05 -46.07 8.08
N HIS A 234 -15.09 -44.95 7.35
CA HIS A 234 -16.02 -43.87 7.66
C HIS A 234 -17.46 -44.39 7.61
N ARG A 235 -18.29 -44.01 8.59
CA ARG A 235 -19.72 -44.32 8.57
C ARG A 235 -20.44 -43.35 7.63
N ARG A 236 -21.53 -43.80 7.01
CA ARG A 236 -22.36 -42.95 6.16
C ARG A 236 -22.97 -41.82 6.99
N SER A 237 -22.85 -40.58 6.51
CA SER A 237 -23.43 -39.38 7.10
C SER A 237 -24.31 -38.66 6.08
N TYR A 238 -25.40 -38.04 6.54
CA TYR A 238 -26.27 -37.21 5.70
C TYR A 238 -25.78 -35.76 5.74
N TRP A 239 -25.78 -35.10 4.58
CA TRP A 239 -25.51 -33.66 4.44
C TRP A 239 -26.79 -33.01 3.90
N TYR A 240 -27.34 -32.04 4.63
CA TYR A 240 -28.57 -31.30 4.29
C TYR A 240 -28.37 -29.81 4.51
#